data_AF-A0A3M1PBI6-F1
#
_entry.id   AF-A0A3M1PBI6-F1
#
_cell.length_a   1.000
_cell.length_b   1.000
_cell.length_c   1.000
_cell.angle_alpha   90.00
_cell.angle_beta   90.00
_cell.angle_gamma   90.00
#
_symmetry.space_group_name_H-M   'P 1'
#
loop_
_entity.id
_entity.type
_entity.pdbx_description
1 polymer ?
#
loop_
_entity_poly.entity_id
_entity_poly.type
_entity_poly.pdbx_seq_one_letter_code
_entity_poly.pdbx_strand_id
1 'polypeptide(L)'
;MLVKLLGLLTTGFFLGIQHSLDADHVAAVSTIVSKNASLKKSALVGAVWGLGHTSMLLLVGLVVMILKLSIPKGLSQVLELLVGVMLLYLGLVLLKNVVVDGLHIHKHKHGEVEHIHLHSHKGRPNHEHLHRPFLIGVVHGLAGSASIMLLIMASMPSLSLGLLFTLTFGMGSVLGMVLCGAVISLPFRFTQRFGRLNKCVMFLTGIVTIIIGIQVFLNTWRELYL
;
A
#
# COMPACT_ATOMS: atom_id res chain seq x y z
N MET A 1 -9.69 27.02 22.06
CA MET A 1 -10.31 26.36 20.88
C MET A 1 -9.28 25.99 19.83
N LEU A 2 -8.46 26.95 19.35
CA LEU A 2 -7.44 26.71 18.32
C LEU A 2 -6.41 25.63 18.69
N VAL A 3 -5.87 25.64 19.91
CA VAL A 3 -4.89 24.64 20.38
C VAL A 3 -5.45 23.22 20.34
N LYS A 4 -6.72 23.03 20.71
CA LYS A 4 -7.40 21.72 20.66
C LYS A 4 -7.57 21.24 19.21
N LEU A 5 -7.93 22.14 18.31
CA LEU A 5 -8.06 21.85 16.88
C LEU A 5 -6.71 21.46 16.27
N LEU A 6 -5.67 22.25 16.51
CA LEU A 6 -4.31 21.95 16.04
C LEU A 6 -3.81 20.62 16.58
N GLY A 7 -4.04 20.32 17.87
CA GLY A 7 -3.70 19.04 18.47
C GLY A 7 -4.42 17.87 17.79
N LEU A 8 -5.72 17.98 17.55
CA LEU A 8 -6.51 16.96 16.85
C LEU A 8 -5.98 16.69 15.44
N LEU A 9 -5.73 17.74 14.66
CA LEU A 9 -5.24 17.61 13.27
C LEU A 9 -3.82 17.05 13.22
N THR A 10 -2.95 17.51 14.12
CA THR A 10 -1.57 16.99 14.23
C THR A 10 -1.58 15.50 14.59
N THR A 11 -2.40 15.09 15.55
CA THR A 11 -2.58 13.67 15.89
C THR A 11 -3.12 12.89 14.69
N GLY A 12 -4.14 13.39 14.01
CA GLY A 12 -4.66 12.74 12.79
C GLY A 12 -3.60 12.54 11.71
N PHE A 13 -2.75 13.54 11.49
CA PHE A 13 -1.65 13.46 10.54
C PHE A 13 -0.64 12.36 10.91
N PHE A 14 -0.16 12.34 12.16
CA PHE A 14 0.81 11.34 12.60
C PHE A 14 0.21 9.93 12.67
N LEU A 15 -1.06 9.79 13.04
CA LEU A 15 -1.78 8.52 12.96
C LEU A 15 -1.87 8.03 11.51
N GLY A 16 -2.06 8.93 10.54
CA GLY A 16 -2.02 8.57 9.12
C GLY A 16 -0.66 8.03 8.68
N ILE A 17 0.43 8.69 9.11
CA ILE A 17 1.79 8.20 8.86
C ILE A 17 1.97 6.81 9.51
N GLN A 18 1.61 6.66 10.78
CA GLN A 18 1.73 5.40 11.51
C GLN A 18 0.95 4.27 10.82
N HIS A 19 -0.30 4.53 10.42
CA HIS A 19 -1.14 3.56 9.71
C HIS A 19 -0.50 3.08 8.40
N SER A 20 0.12 3.98 7.63
CA SER A 20 0.81 3.59 6.40
C SER A 20 2.02 2.67 6.61
N LEU A 21 2.50 2.56 7.85
CA LEU A 21 3.61 1.68 8.26
C LEU A 21 3.11 0.35 8.83
N ASP A 22 1.80 0.08 8.81
CA ASP A 22 1.25 -1.21 9.18
C ASP A 22 1.86 -2.33 8.30
N ALA A 23 1.99 -3.53 8.86
CA ALA A 23 2.75 -4.62 8.27
C ALA A 23 2.23 -5.03 6.87
N ASP A 24 0.92 -4.96 6.68
CA ASP A 24 0.24 -5.24 5.42
C ASP A 24 0.58 -4.21 4.33
N HIS A 25 0.60 -2.92 4.67
CA HIS A 25 1.02 -1.84 3.77
C HIS A 25 2.49 -1.99 3.42
N VAL A 26 3.37 -2.17 4.40
CA VAL A 26 4.81 -2.38 4.18
C VAL A 26 5.05 -3.59 3.28
N ALA A 27 4.33 -4.69 3.49
CA ALA A 27 4.43 -5.90 2.67
C ALA A 27 3.97 -5.66 1.22
N ALA A 28 2.82 -5.00 1.02
CA ALA A 28 2.32 -4.67 -0.31
C ALA A 28 3.25 -3.67 -1.04
N VAL A 29 3.71 -2.60 -0.37
CA VAL A 29 4.68 -1.65 -0.95
C VAL A 29 5.92 -2.40 -1.40
N SER A 30 6.50 -3.22 -0.52
CA SER A 30 7.73 -3.96 -0.79
C SER A 30 7.62 -4.82 -2.04
N THR A 31 6.51 -5.55 -2.20
CA THR A 31 6.31 -6.37 -3.41
C THR A 31 6.15 -5.54 -4.68
N ILE A 32 5.41 -4.43 -4.63
CA ILE A 32 5.18 -3.58 -5.80
C ILE A 32 6.48 -2.88 -6.23
N VAL A 33 7.23 -2.29 -5.30
CA VAL A 33 8.46 -1.53 -5.60
C VAL A 33 9.66 -2.43 -5.87
N SER A 34 9.63 -3.71 -5.46
CA SER A 34 10.71 -4.67 -5.76
C SER A 34 11.03 -4.80 -7.25
N LYS A 35 10.06 -4.52 -8.12
CA LYS A 35 10.20 -4.58 -9.58
C LYS A 35 10.82 -3.32 -10.19
N ASN A 36 10.88 -2.21 -9.45
CA ASN A 36 11.32 -0.91 -9.94
C ASN A 36 12.33 -0.27 -8.97
N ALA A 37 13.59 -0.20 -9.36
CA ALA A 37 14.66 0.41 -8.56
C ALA A 37 14.65 1.96 -8.52
N SER A 38 13.64 2.61 -9.10
CA SER A 38 13.59 4.08 -9.21
C SER A 38 12.84 4.70 -8.04
N LEU A 39 13.53 5.50 -7.23
CA LEU A 39 12.94 6.23 -6.10
C LEU A 39 11.73 7.07 -6.52
N LYS A 40 11.82 7.77 -7.65
CA LYS A 40 10.73 8.62 -8.16
C LYS A 40 9.49 7.79 -8.52
N LYS A 41 9.69 6.62 -9.16
CA LYS A 41 8.58 5.73 -9.52
C LYS A 41 7.95 5.10 -8.27
N SER A 42 8.76 4.68 -7.31
CA SER A 42 8.28 4.14 -6.03
C SER A 42 7.50 5.17 -5.22
N ALA A 43 7.98 6.42 -5.19
CA ALA A 43 7.26 7.54 -4.58
C ALA A 43 5.92 7.81 -5.28
N LEU A 44 5.89 7.82 -6.62
CA LEU A 44 4.65 8.01 -7.38
C LEU A 44 3.64 6.87 -7.14
N VAL A 45 4.11 5.62 -7.09
CA VAL A 45 3.28 4.47 -6.73
C VAL A 45 2.70 4.65 -5.32
N GLY A 46 3.53 5.05 -4.35
CA GLY A 46 3.07 5.33 -2.99
C GLY A 46 2.05 6.47 -2.91
N ALA A 47 2.25 7.54 -3.68
CA ALA A 47 1.31 8.66 -3.74
C ALA A 47 -0.04 8.23 -4.31
N VAL A 48 -0.05 7.54 -5.45
CA VAL A 48 -1.28 7.13 -6.15
C VAL A 48 -2.04 6.07 -5.36
N TRP A 49 -1.31 5.16 -4.70
CA TRP A 49 -1.89 4.26 -3.72
C TRP A 49 -2.53 5.04 -2.57
N GLY A 50 -1.78 5.93 -1.90
CA GLY A 50 -2.29 6.73 -0.79
C GLY A 50 -3.53 7.55 -1.14
N LEU A 51 -3.62 8.04 -2.38
CA LEU A 51 -4.82 8.71 -2.90
C LEU A 51 -6.02 7.75 -3.02
N GLY A 52 -5.81 6.55 -3.54
CA GLY A 52 -6.86 5.51 -3.59
C GLY A 52 -7.36 5.12 -2.20
N HIS A 53 -6.43 4.92 -1.26
CA HIS A 53 -6.73 4.65 0.14
C HIS A 53 -7.55 5.77 0.79
N THR A 54 -7.07 7.01 0.68
CA THR A 54 -7.75 8.20 1.23
C THR A 54 -9.12 8.40 0.60
N SER A 55 -9.28 8.11 -0.70
CA SER A 55 -10.57 8.23 -1.38
C SER A 55 -11.63 7.28 -0.81
N MET A 56 -11.24 6.06 -0.45
CA MET A 56 -12.14 5.08 0.16
C MET A 56 -12.53 5.52 1.58
N LEU A 57 -11.59 6.02 2.36
CA LEU A 57 -11.85 6.60 3.69
C LEU A 57 -12.83 7.76 3.62
N LEU A 58 -12.63 8.69 2.69
CA LEU A 58 -13.52 9.83 2.50
C LEU A 58 -14.92 9.38 2.07
N LEU A 59 -15.02 8.46 1.12
CA LEU A 59 -16.30 7.95 0.62
C LEU A 59 -17.11 7.30 1.76
N VAL A 60 -16.49 6.35 2.46
CA VAL A 60 -17.17 5.57 3.51
C VAL A 60 -17.43 6.42 4.73
N GLY A 61 -16.47 7.26 5.12
CA GLY A 61 -16.62 8.22 6.20
C GLY A 61 -17.77 9.20 5.95
N LEU A 62 -17.90 9.71 4.73
CA LEU A 62 -19.02 10.58 4.35
C LEU A 62 -20.36 9.85 4.46
N VAL A 63 -20.45 8.63 3.96
CA VAL A 63 -21.66 7.79 4.05
C VAL A 63 -22.03 7.54 5.51
N VAL A 64 -21.07 7.14 6.34
CA VAL A 64 -21.25 6.85 7.77
C VAL A 64 -21.73 8.10 8.52
N MET A 65 -21.12 9.26 8.29
CA MET A 65 -21.49 10.49 9.00
C MET A 65 -22.83 11.07 8.55
N ILE A 66 -23.17 11.03 7.25
CA ILE A 66 -24.44 11.56 6.73
C ILE A 66 -25.60 10.64 7.15
N LEU A 67 -25.46 9.33 6.94
CA LEU A 67 -26.53 8.38 7.21
C LEU A 67 -26.58 7.95 8.68
N LYS A 68 -25.60 8.39 9.50
CA LYS A 68 -25.44 8.01 10.91
C LYS A 68 -25.45 6.48 11.11
N LEU A 69 -24.88 5.76 10.14
CA LEU A 69 -24.82 4.31 10.16
C LEU A 69 -23.65 3.85 11.05
N SER A 70 -23.86 2.79 11.81
CA SER A 70 -22.73 2.04 12.37
C SER A 70 -22.08 1.23 11.25
N ILE A 71 -20.74 1.22 11.21
CA ILE A 71 -20.01 0.37 10.28
C ILE A 71 -20.29 -1.09 10.66
N PRO A 72 -20.89 -1.90 9.78
CA PRO A 72 -21.11 -3.31 10.09
C PRO A 72 -19.77 -3.99 10.29
N LYS A 73 -19.61 -4.73 11.39
CA LYS A 73 -18.36 -5.45 11.71
C LYS A 73 -17.89 -6.31 10.52
N GLY A 74 -18.84 -6.93 9.82
CA GLY A 74 -18.57 -7.76 8.64
C GLY A 74 -17.96 -7.02 7.44
N LEU A 75 -18.21 -5.71 7.25
CA LEU A 75 -17.65 -4.98 6.10
C LEU A 75 -16.14 -4.83 6.23
N SER A 76 -15.66 -4.41 7.40
CA SER A 76 -14.22 -4.29 7.69
C SER A 76 -13.52 -5.63 7.55
N GLN A 77 -14.13 -6.69 8.09
CA GLN A 77 -13.58 -8.05 8.03
C GLN A 77 -13.52 -8.60 6.60
N VAL A 78 -14.53 -8.34 5.76
CA VAL A 78 -14.49 -8.75 4.34
C VAL A 78 -13.35 -8.05 3.59
N LEU A 79 -13.15 -6.74 3.83
CA LEU A 79 -12.08 -5.98 3.18
C LEU A 79 -10.69 -6.41 3.67
N GLU A 80 -10.56 -6.70 4.96
CA GLU A 80 -9.33 -7.26 5.54
C GLU A 80 -9.02 -8.66 4.99
N LEU A 81 -10.04 -9.51 4.80
CA LEU A 81 -9.89 -10.80 4.13
C LEU A 81 -9.40 -10.62 2.68
N LEU A 82 -9.97 -9.65 1.95
CA LEU A 82 -9.53 -9.31 0.60
C LEU A 82 -8.08 -8.81 0.57
N VAL A 83 -7.66 -8.03 1.57
CA VAL A 83 -6.24 -7.64 1.73
C VAL A 83 -5.37 -8.87 1.96
N GLY A 84 -5.77 -9.81 2.82
CA GLY A 84 -5.06 -11.08 3.03
C GLY A 84 -4.87 -11.86 1.72
N VAL A 85 -5.94 -12.05 0.94
CA VAL A 85 -5.88 -12.71 -0.38
C VAL A 85 -5.01 -11.93 -1.37
N MET A 86 -5.11 -10.60 -1.37
CA MET A 86 -4.29 -9.74 -2.22
C MET A 86 -2.79 -9.89 -1.89
N LEU A 87 -2.41 -9.93 -0.62
CA LEU A 87 -1.02 -10.13 -0.20
C LEU A 87 -0.49 -11.50 -0.61
N LEU A 88 -1.29 -12.56 -0.46
CA LEU A 88 -0.95 -13.89 -0.96
C LEU A 88 -0.68 -13.86 -2.46
N TYR A 89 -1.58 -13.23 -3.23
CA TYR A 89 -1.41 -13.08 -4.67
C TYR A 89 -0.13 -12.31 -5.04
N LEU A 90 0.12 -11.16 -4.41
CA LEU A 90 1.30 -10.34 -4.68
C LEU A 90 2.60 -11.09 -4.36
N GLY A 91 2.65 -11.77 -3.22
CA GLY A 91 3.80 -12.57 -2.81
C GLY A 91 4.05 -13.76 -3.73
N LEU A 92 3.02 -14.52 -4.10
CA LEU A 92 3.13 -15.65 -5.04
C LEU A 92 3.59 -15.20 -6.43
N VAL A 93 3.04 -14.09 -6.94
CA VAL A 93 3.48 -13.50 -8.20
C VAL A 93 4.95 -13.10 -8.12
N LEU A 94 5.39 -12.48 -7.03
CA LEU A 94 6.80 -12.11 -6.85
C LEU A 94 7.71 -13.35 -6.84
N LEU A 95 7.39 -14.38 -6.06
CA LEU A 95 8.16 -15.62 -6.00
C LEU A 95 8.23 -16.32 -7.35
N LYS A 96 7.11 -16.39 -8.08
CA LYS A 96 7.08 -16.95 -9.43
C LYS A 96 8.05 -16.20 -10.37
N ASN A 97 8.05 -14.87 -10.34
CA ASN A 97 8.95 -14.08 -11.20
C ASN A 97 10.43 -14.29 -10.83
N VAL A 98 10.74 -14.55 -9.55
CA VAL A 98 12.11 -14.80 -9.10
C VAL A 98 12.58 -16.21 -9.48
N VAL A 99 11.72 -17.22 -9.31
CA VAL A 99 12.05 -18.65 -9.51
C VAL A 99 11.96 -19.08 -10.96
N VAL A 100 10.89 -18.70 -11.67
CA VAL A 100 10.58 -19.19 -13.02
C VAL A 100 11.18 -18.29 -14.10
N ASP A 101 10.93 -16.98 -14.00
CA ASP A 101 11.31 -16.04 -15.08
C ASP A 101 12.79 -15.64 -14.99
N GLY A 102 13.48 -16.07 -13.93
CA GLY A 102 14.93 -15.94 -13.80
C GLY A 102 15.48 -14.52 -13.94
N LEU A 103 14.66 -13.46 -13.89
CA LEU A 103 15.01 -12.05 -14.21
C LEU A 103 16.25 -11.96 -15.11
N HIS A 104 16.09 -12.33 -16.38
CA HIS A 104 17.12 -12.14 -17.40
C HIS A 104 17.37 -10.64 -17.58
N ILE A 105 18.51 -10.16 -17.09
CA ILE A 105 19.04 -8.85 -17.43
C ILE A 105 19.67 -8.97 -18.82
N HIS A 106 18.98 -8.52 -19.86
CA HIS A 106 19.61 -8.34 -21.17
C HIS A 106 20.48 -7.08 -21.12
N LYS A 107 21.79 -7.25 -21.30
CA LYS A 107 22.70 -6.16 -21.67
C LYS A 107 22.48 -5.88 -23.16
N HIS A 108 22.05 -4.67 -23.52
CA HIS A 108 22.11 -4.19 -24.90
C HIS A 108 23.12 -3.04 -25.01
N LYS A 109 23.88 -3.06 -26.11
CA LYS A 109 24.72 -1.95 -26.57
C LYS A 109 23.93 -1.16 -27.61
N HIS A 110 23.66 0.11 -27.35
CA HIS A 110 23.31 1.07 -28.39
C HIS A 110 24.54 1.95 -28.65
N GLY A 111 25.28 1.63 -29.72
CA GLY A 111 26.56 2.29 -29.99
C GLY A 111 27.60 2.02 -28.89
N GLU A 112 28.28 3.06 -28.40
CA GLU A 112 29.31 2.95 -27.34
C GLU A 112 28.78 2.97 -25.90
N VAL A 113 27.48 3.18 -25.68
CA VAL A 113 26.92 3.32 -24.34
C VAL A 113 26.20 2.04 -23.92
N GLU A 114 26.75 1.35 -22.91
CA GLU A 114 26.09 0.24 -22.23
C GLU A 114 25.05 0.76 -21.24
N HIS A 115 23.80 0.35 -21.41
CA HIS A 115 22.76 0.62 -20.42
C HIS A 115 21.83 -0.59 -20.22
N ILE A 116 21.20 -0.63 -19.05
CA ILE A 116 20.46 -1.79 -18.54
C ILE A 116 18.98 -1.40 -18.43
N HIS A 117 18.12 -2.02 -19.24
CA HIS A 117 16.66 -1.92 -19.12
C HIS A 117 16.04 -3.29 -18.83
N LEU A 118 15.04 -3.31 -17.95
CA LEU A 118 14.18 -4.46 -17.66
C LEU A 118 12.91 -4.33 -18.52
N HIS A 119 12.76 -5.16 -19.56
CA HIS A 119 11.50 -5.34 -20.29
C HIS A 119 10.97 -6.77 -20.12
N SER A 120 9.67 -6.89 -19.88
CA SER A 120 8.90 -8.13 -20.07
C SER A 120 8.12 -7.99 -21.37
N HIS A 121 8.44 -8.81 -22.38
CA HIS A 121 7.70 -8.85 -23.64
C HIS A 121 6.35 -9.57 -23.45
N LYS A 122 5.38 -8.86 -22.88
CA LYS A 122 3.94 -9.12 -23.08
C LYS A 122 3.23 -7.81 -23.40
N GLY A 123 3.31 -7.44 -24.69
CA GLY A 123 2.35 -6.64 -25.48
C GLY A 123 1.74 -5.33 -24.94
N ARG A 124 2.01 -4.24 -25.70
CA ARG A 124 1.26 -2.96 -25.88
C ARG A 124 1.94 -1.69 -25.31
N PRO A 125 1.78 -0.54 -26.00
CA PRO A 125 2.59 0.67 -25.77
C PRO A 125 2.27 1.37 -24.45
N ASN A 126 3.32 1.73 -23.72
CA ASN A 126 3.52 2.89 -22.85
C ASN A 126 2.31 3.56 -22.16
N HIS A 127 1.49 2.79 -21.44
CA HIS A 127 0.65 3.36 -20.38
C HIS A 127 1.18 2.90 -19.02
N GLU A 128 1.78 3.80 -18.26
CA GLU A 128 2.04 3.54 -16.84
C GLU A 128 0.67 3.31 -16.16
N HIS A 129 0.39 2.07 -15.79
CA HIS A 129 -0.88 1.64 -15.21
C HIS A 129 -1.03 2.10 -13.76
N LEU A 130 -1.11 3.41 -13.55
CA LEU A 130 -1.35 4.09 -12.27
C LEU A 130 -2.68 3.67 -11.60
N HIS A 131 -3.60 3.07 -12.36
CA HIS A 131 -4.83 2.52 -11.82
C HIS A 131 -4.60 1.35 -10.85
N ARG A 132 -3.53 0.55 -11.00
CA ARG A 132 -3.29 -0.60 -10.12
C ARG A 132 -2.95 -0.16 -8.69
N PRO A 133 -1.95 0.72 -8.45
CA PRO A 133 -1.71 1.25 -7.11
C PRO A 133 -2.95 1.91 -6.49
N PHE A 134 -3.72 2.66 -7.28
CA PHE A 134 -4.95 3.29 -6.81
C PHE A 134 -5.99 2.26 -6.33
N LEU A 135 -6.26 1.22 -7.13
CA LEU A 135 -7.21 0.16 -6.77
C LEU A 135 -6.76 -0.65 -5.56
N ILE A 136 -5.46 -0.94 -5.46
CA ILE A 136 -4.87 -1.55 -4.26
C ILE A 136 -5.16 -0.65 -3.05
N GLY A 137 -5.00 0.67 -3.21
CA GLY A 137 -5.38 1.65 -2.20
C GLY A 137 -6.83 1.61 -1.78
N VAL A 138 -7.74 1.54 -2.73
CA VAL A 138 -9.17 1.45 -2.44
C VAL A 138 -9.46 0.19 -1.61
N VAL A 139 -8.88 -0.96 -1.96
CA VAL A 139 -9.05 -2.21 -1.19
C VAL A 139 -8.47 -2.09 0.21
N HIS A 140 -7.30 -1.47 0.34
CA HIS A 140 -6.62 -1.28 1.62
C HIS A 140 -7.27 -0.21 2.51
N GLY A 141 -8.05 0.71 1.92
CA GLY A 141 -8.57 1.92 2.56
C GLY A 141 -9.46 1.72 3.78
N LEU A 142 -10.10 0.55 3.93
CA LEU A 142 -10.91 0.22 5.10
C LEU A 142 -10.37 -0.96 5.91
N ALA A 143 -9.30 -1.60 5.45
CA ALA A 143 -8.74 -2.76 6.10
C ALA A 143 -7.88 -2.37 7.32
N GLY A 144 -7.78 -3.29 8.29
CA GLY A 144 -6.93 -3.12 9.46
C GLY A 144 -7.32 -1.90 10.30
N SER A 145 -6.30 -1.10 10.66
CA SER A 145 -6.46 0.01 11.61
C SER A 145 -7.22 1.24 11.06
N ALA A 146 -7.52 1.26 9.75
CA ALA A 146 -8.36 2.28 9.12
C ALA A 146 -9.80 2.32 9.69
N SER A 147 -10.30 1.16 10.15
CA SER A 147 -11.60 1.06 10.81
C SER A 147 -11.66 1.88 12.12
N ILE A 148 -10.57 1.89 12.89
CA ILE A 148 -10.44 2.70 14.12
C ILE A 148 -10.45 4.18 13.79
N MET A 149 -9.80 4.58 12.69
CA MET A 149 -9.82 5.96 12.21
C MET A 149 -11.25 6.42 11.87
N LEU A 150 -12.04 5.57 11.21
CA LEU A 150 -13.44 5.87 10.91
C LEU A 150 -14.30 5.96 12.17
N LEU A 151 -14.03 5.17 13.20
CA LEU A 151 -14.69 5.31 14.51
C LEU A 151 -14.37 6.67 15.15
N ILE A 152 -13.12 7.11 15.08
CA ILE A 152 -12.72 8.45 15.55
C ILE A 152 -13.46 9.52 14.77
N MET A 153 -13.49 9.44 13.44
CA MET A 153 -14.23 10.36 12.58
C MET A 153 -15.73 10.40 12.93
N ALA A 154 -16.37 9.24 13.09
CA ALA A 154 -17.79 9.14 13.40
C ALA A 154 -18.14 9.71 14.79
N SER A 155 -17.18 9.75 15.71
CA SER A 155 -17.34 10.36 17.04
C SER A 155 -17.26 11.90 17.04
N MET A 156 -16.92 12.51 15.90
CA MET A 156 -16.72 13.96 15.83
C MET A 156 -18.04 14.73 15.96
N PRO A 157 -18.04 15.88 16.68
CA PRO A 157 -19.24 16.68 16.92
C PRO A 157 -19.85 17.34 15.67
N SER A 158 -19.10 17.43 14.56
CA SER A 158 -19.59 17.99 13.30
C SER A 158 -19.01 17.27 12.09
N LEU A 159 -19.77 17.25 10.99
CA LEU A 159 -19.33 16.71 9.70
C LEU A 159 -18.05 17.39 9.19
N SER A 160 -17.98 18.72 9.31
CA SER A 160 -16.80 19.49 8.89
C SER A 160 -15.53 19.08 9.62
N LEU A 161 -15.62 18.81 10.93
CA LEU A 161 -14.47 18.40 11.73
C LEU A 161 -14.06 16.96 11.40
N GLY A 162 -15.02 16.05 11.20
CA GLY A 162 -14.76 14.69 10.74
C GLY A 162 -14.06 14.67 9.37
N LEU A 163 -14.52 15.47 8.42
CA LEU A 163 -13.89 15.60 7.09
C LEU A 163 -12.48 16.19 7.18
N LEU A 164 -12.29 17.26 7.97
CA LEU A 164 -10.98 17.89 8.14
C LEU A 164 -9.98 16.92 8.80
N PHE A 165 -10.41 16.16 9.79
CA PHE A 165 -9.62 15.10 10.41
C PHE A 165 -9.25 14.02 9.38
N THR A 166 -10.21 13.56 8.58
CA THR A 166 -10.00 12.54 7.55
C THR A 166 -9.04 13.00 6.45
N LEU A 167 -9.16 14.24 5.99
CA LEU A 167 -8.24 14.81 5.01
C LEU A 167 -6.82 14.89 5.58
N THR A 168 -6.69 15.30 6.83
CA THR A 168 -5.39 15.43 7.49
C THR A 168 -4.75 14.06 7.73
N PHE A 169 -5.53 13.07 8.16
CA PHE A 169 -5.11 11.67 8.25
C PHE A 169 -4.72 11.10 6.87
N GLY A 170 -5.49 11.39 5.83
CA GLY A 170 -5.20 11.00 4.46
C GLY A 170 -3.90 11.61 3.95
N MET A 171 -3.64 12.89 4.22
CA MET A 171 -2.37 13.54 3.91
C MET A 171 -1.19 12.86 4.61
N GLY A 172 -1.35 12.53 5.89
CA GLY A 172 -0.35 11.76 6.64
C GLY A 172 -0.10 10.38 6.03
N SER A 173 -1.18 9.68 5.66
CA SER A 173 -1.12 8.35 5.03
C SER A 173 -0.44 8.40 3.65
N VAL A 174 -0.79 9.37 2.81
CA VAL A 174 -0.15 9.59 1.50
C VAL A 174 1.34 9.87 1.68
N LEU A 175 1.71 10.77 2.59
CA LEU A 175 3.11 11.07 2.86
C LEU A 175 3.86 9.83 3.36
N GLY A 176 3.27 9.10 4.30
CA GLY A 176 3.84 7.88 4.85
C GLY A 176 4.06 6.81 3.78
N MET A 177 3.08 6.58 2.89
CA MET A 177 3.22 5.65 1.76
C MET A 177 4.29 6.10 0.75
N VAL A 178 4.40 7.40 0.47
CA VAL A 178 5.46 7.96 -0.40
C VAL A 178 6.84 7.70 0.21
N LEU A 179 7.02 8.02 1.49
CA LEU A 179 8.28 7.84 2.19
C LEU A 179 8.64 6.35 2.31
N CYS A 180 7.67 5.52 2.70
CA CYS A 180 7.82 4.07 2.82
C CYS A 180 8.21 3.46 1.47
N GLY A 181 7.51 3.81 0.38
CA GLY A 181 7.86 3.38 -0.98
C GLY A 181 9.26 3.78 -1.41
N ALA A 182 9.66 5.03 -1.14
CA ALA A 182 11.01 5.49 -1.45
C ALA A 182 12.08 4.74 -0.65
N VAL A 183 11.91 4.62 0.67
CA VAL A 183 12.89 3.97 1.57
C VAL A 183 13.00 2.48 1.28
N ILE A 184 11.88 1.77 1.15
CA ILE A 184 11.86 0.33 0.84
C ILE A 184 12.46 0.04 -0.53
N SER A 185 12.40 0.98 -1.47
CA SER A 185 13.02 0.81 -2.79
C SER A 185 14.56 0.89 -2.76
N LEU A 186 15.18 1.39 -1.69
CA LEU A 186 16.64 1.54 -1.59
C LEU A 186 17.38 0.19 -1.62
N PRO A 187 17.03 -0.83 -0.81
CA PRO A 187 17.62 -2.17 -0.91
C PRO A 187 17.59 -2.74 -2.34
N PHE A 188 16.46 -2.61 -3.03
CA PHE A 188 16.33 -3.09 -4.41
C PHE A 188 17.23 -2.31 -5.38
N ARG A 189 17.32 -0.98 -5.22
CA ARG A 189 18.21 -0.13 -6.02
C ARG A 189 19.69 -0.43 -5.81
N PHE A 190 20.12 -0.70 -4.58
CA PHE A 190 21.52 -1.01 -4.28
C PHE A 190 21.91 -2.42 -4.70
N THR A 191 20.97 -3.36 -4.61
CA THR A 191 21.22 -4.77 -4.93
C THR A 191 21.03 -5.09 -6.40
N GLN A 192 20.33 -4.27 -7.20
CA GLN A 192 20.08 -4.53 -8.63
C GLN A 192 21.34 -4.85 -9.45
N ARG A 193 22.50 -4.31 -9.04
CA ARG A 193 23.82 -4.58 -9.68
C ARG A 193 24.36 -5.98 -9.36
N PHE A 194 23.85 -6.64 -8.33
CA PHE A 194 24.26 -7.95 -7.84
C PHE A 194 23.11 -8.95 -8.00
N GLY A 195 23.02 -9.61 -9.16
CA GLY A 195 21.87 -10.45 -9.51
C GLY A 195 21.47 -11.50 -8.46
N ARG A 196 22.44 -12.15 -7.80
CA ARG A 196 22.15 -13.13 -6.72
C ARG A 196 21.56 -12.47 -5.47
N LEU A 197 22.14 -11.36 -5.03
CA LEU A 197 21.68 -10.63 -3.85
C LEU A 197 20.30 -9.99 -4.10
N ASN A 198 20.09 -9.42 -5.28
CA ASN A 198 18.78 -8.87 -5.67
C ASN A 198 17.69 -9.95 -5.66
N LYS A 199 17.96 -11.11 -6.27
CA LYS A 199 17.04 -12.26 -6.23
C LYS A 199 16.76 -12.72 -4.80
N CYS A 200 17.77 -12.78 -3.94
CA CYS A 200 17.60 -13.12 -2.53
C CYS A 200 16.68 -12.13 -1.80
N VAL A 201 16.92 -10.82 -1.95
CA VAL A 201 16.06 -9.78 -1.34
C VAL A 201 14.64 -9.89 -1.86
N MET A 202 14.42 -10.02 -3.16
CA MET A 202 13.07 -10.18 -3.74
C MET A 202 12.39 -11.47 -3.28
N PHE A 203 13.12 -12.57 -3.15
CA PHE A 203 12.60 -13.84 -2.65
C PHE A 203 12.15 -13.73 -1.19
N LEU A 204 13.00 -13.15 -0.32
CA LEU A 204 12.65 -12.90 1.08
C LEU A 204 11.45 -11.98 1.21
N THR A 205 11.38 -10.90 0.41
CA THR A 205 10.19 -10.03 0.35
C THR A 205 8.94 -10.83 0.00
N GLY A 206 8.99 -11.69 -1.02
CA GLY A 206 7.86 -12.53 -1.41
C GLY A 206 7.41 -13.46 -0.29
N ILE A 207 8.34 -14.13 0.40
CA ILE A 207 8.03 -14.99 1.55
C ILE A 207 7.37 -14.20 2.69
N VAL A 208 7.97 -13.08 3.09
CA VAL A 208 7.44 -12.24 4.18
C VAL A 208 6.03 -11.75 3.85
N THR A 209 5.79 -11.33 2.61
CA THR A 209 4.46 -10.89 2.18
C THR A 209 3.43 -12.02 2.19
N ILE A 210 3.81 -13.25 1.82
CA ILE A 210 2.92 -14.41 1.94
C ILE A 210 2.61 -14.70 3.41
N ILE A 211 3.61 -14.69 4.29
CA ILE A 211 3.42 -14.94 5.73
C ILE A 211 2.43 -13.92 6.32
N ILE A 212 2.62 -12.63 6.03
CA ILE A 212 1.70 -11.58 6.49
C ILE A 212 0.31 -11.78 5.88
N GLY A 213 0.21 -12.12 4.59
CA GLY A 213 -1.06 -12.43 3.93
C GLY A 213 -1.80 -13.62 4.58
N ILE A 214 -1.09 -14.69 4.94
CA ILE A 214 -1.65 -15.84 5.67
C ILE A 214 -2.14 -15.39 7.06
N GLN A 215 -1.34 -14.62 7.79
CA GLN A 215 -1.69 -14.14 9.13
C GLN A 215 -2.96 -13.28 9.10
N VAL A 216 -3.02 -12.29 8.21
CA VAL A 216 -4.21 -11.45 8.02
C VAL A 216 -5.41 -12.32 7.66
N PHE A 217 -5.29 -13.19 6.66
CA PHE A 217 -6.39 -14.07 6.24
C PHE A 217 -6.91 -14.95 7.39
N LEU A 218 -6.01 -15.64 8.11
CA LEU A 218 -6.40 -16.57 9.17
C LEU A 218 -7.00 -15.85 10.37
N ASN A 219 -6.44 -14.71 10.78
CA ASN A 219 -6.97 -13.94 11.90
C ASN A 219 -8.39 -13.45 11.59
N THR A 220 -8.59 -12.84 10.43
CA THR A 220 -9.91 -12.34 10.02
C THR A 220 -10.91 -13.48 9.76
N TRP A 221 -10.48 -14.61 9.19
CA TRP A 221 -11.34 -15.77 8.99
C TRP A 221 -11.86 -16.33 10.31
N ARG A 222 -11.00 -16.42 11.33
CA ARG A 222 -11.40 -16.88 12.67
C ARG A 222 -12.44 -15.93 13.26
N GLU A 223 -12.24 -14.63 13.18
CA GLU A 223 -13.21 -13.65 13.72
C GLU A 223 -14.57 -13.63 13.01
N LEU A 224 -14.65 -14.14 11.77
CA LEU A 224 -15.90 -14.21 11.01
C LEU A 224 -16.69 -15.50 11.26
N TYR A 225 -16.01 -16.62 11.51
CA TYR A 225 -16.61 -17.96 11.44
C TYR A 225 -16.39 -18.86 12.66
N LEU A 226 -15.53 -18.48 13.60
CA LEU A 226 -15.26 -19.23 14.84
C LEU A 226 -15.60 -18.39 16.07
#